data_AF-A0A7C5WW32-F1
#
_entry.id   AF-A0A7C5WW32-F1
#
_cell.length_a   1.000
_cell.length_b   1.000
_cell.length_c   1.000
_cell.angle_alpha   90.00
_cell.angle_beta   90.00
_cell.angle_gamma   90.00
#
_symmetry.space_group_name_H-M   'P 1'
#
loop_
_entity.id
_entity.type
_entity.pdbx_description
1 polymer ?
#
loop_
_entity_poly.entity_id
_entity_poly.type
_entity_poly.pdbx_seq_one_letter_code
_entity_poly.pdbx_strand_id
1 'polypeptide(L)' 'VRRGKFIESSVIVERILGKAIVEELGGIVSFKNPKYIVHVEVIGKITGISVLKRNEILRRKGRGGTVK' A
#
# COMPACT_ATOMS: atom_id res chain seq x y z
N VAL A 1 10.96 -7.44 10.87
CA VAL A 1 10.69 -6.21 11.67
C VAL A 1 10.14 -5.17 10.70
N ARG A 2 8.90 -4.65 10.89
CA ARG A 2 8.45 -3.48 10.12
C ARG A 2 9.47 -2.36 10.36
N ARG A 3 10.08 -1.83 9.30
CA ARG A 3 10.93 -0.63 9.44
C ARG A 3 10.02 0.47 10.00
N GLY A 4 10.44 1.14 11.07
CA GLY A 4 9.62 2.14 11.77
C GLY A 4 8.64 1.56 12.81
N LYS A 5 9.11 1.37 14.05
CA LYS A 5 8.26 1.16 15.24
C LYS A 5 7.51 2.45 15.68
N PHE A 6 7.42 3.45 14.81
CA PHE A 6 6.84 4.75 15.14
C PHE A 6 5.32 4.73 15.13
N ILE A 7 4.72 3.84 14.32
CA ILE A 7 3.28 3.67 14.25
C ILE A 7 2.90 2.34 14.92
N GLU A 8 1.91 2.41 15.80
CA GLU A 8 1.40 1.28 16.57
C GLU A 8 0.88 0.14 15.67
N SER A 9 0.13 0.48 14.62
CA SER A 9 -0.43 -0.49 13.68
C SER A 9 -0.66 0.09 12.29
N SER A 10 -0.37 -0.72 11.25
CA SER A 10 -0.72 -0.35 9.87
C SER A 10 -2.23 -0.27 9.65
N VAL A 11 -3.02 -1.03 10.42
CA VAL A 11 -4.48 -1.06 10.30
C VAL A 11 -5.08 0.31 10.57
N ILE A 12 -4.49 1.07 11.49
CA ILE A 12 -4.91 2.45 11.81
C ILE A 12 -4.69 3.35 10.59
N VAL A 13 -3.50 3.25 9.98
CA VAL A 13 -3.16 4.02 8.76
C VAL A 13 -4.10 3.65 7.63
N GLU A 14 -4.30 2.36 7.38
CA GLU A 14 -5.20 1.84 6.34
C GLU A 14 -6.64 2.33 6.54
N ARG A 15 -7.14 2.34 7.78
CA ARG A 15 -8.50 2.81 8.09
C ARG A 15 -8.65 4.32 7.88
N ILE A 16 -7.71 5.13 8.36
CA ILE A 16 -7.74 6.59 8.20
C ILE A 16 -7.64 6.96 6.71
N LEU A 17 -6.67 6.36 6.02
CA LEU A 17 -6.47 6.58 4.58
C LEU A 17 -7.69 6.14 3.76
N GLY A 18 -8.24 4.97 4.07
CA GLY A 18 -9.44 4.47 3.40
C GLY A 18 -10.64 5.40 3.58
N LYS A 19 -10.83 5.92 4.80
CA LYS A 19 -11.89 6.91 5.08
C LYS A 19 -11.71 8.18 4.25
N ALA A 20 -10.50 8.75 4.24
CA ALA A 20 -10.21 9.96 3.45
C ALA A 20 -10.46 9.76 1.95
N ILE A 21 -10.09 8.59 1.40
CA ILE A 21 -10.36 8.26 -0.01
C ILE A 21 -11.88 8.24 -0.31
N VAL A 22 -12.68 7.69 0.60
CA VAL A 22 -14.13 7.63 0.41
C VAL A 22 -14.74 9.04 0.51
N GLU A 23 -14.36 9.80 1.53
CA GLU A 23 -14.97 11.11 1.83
C GLU A 23 -14.54 12.20 0.84
N GLU A 24 -13.25 12.26 0.47
CA GLU A 24 -12.72 13.34 -0.36
C GLU A 24 -12.80 13.04 -1.86
N LEU A 25 -12.67 11.77 -2.25
CA LEU A 25 -12.61 11.38 -3.67
C LEU A 25 -13.86 10.64 -4.15
N GLY A 26 -14.81 10.33 -3.25
CA GLY A 26 -15.96 9.48 -3.57
C GLY A 26 -15.57 8.07 -4.02
N GLY A 27 -14.36 7.63 -3.66
CA GLY A 27 -13.79 6.37 -4.13
C GLY A 27 -14.34 5.15 -3.39
N ILE A 28 -14.25 3.98 -4.01
CA ILE A 28 -14.54 2.69 -3.36
C ILE A 28 -13.22 2.03 -2.96
N VAL A 29 -13.07 1.73 -1.68
CA VAL A 29 -11.91 1.02 -1.14
C VAL A 29 -12.16 -0.49 -1.18
N SER A 30 -11.27 -1.26 -1.82
CA SER A 30 -11.37 -2.71 -1.90
C SER A 30 -9.99 -3.38 -1.84
N PHE A 31 -9.85 -4.38 -0.96
CA PHE A 31 -8.64 -5.19 -0.86
C PHE A 31 -8.61 -6.36 -1.87
N LYS A 32 -9.74 -6.67 -2.53
CA LYS A 32 -9.87 -7.86 -3.40
C LYS A 32 -9.33 -7.60 -4.81
N ASN A 33 -9.81 -6.54 -5.46
CA ASN A 33 -9.39 -6.20 -6.83
C ASN A 33 -9.33 -4.68 -7.04
N PRO A 34 -8.37 -3.99 -6.40
CA PRO A 34 -8.25 -2.54 -6.54
C PRO A 34 -7.76 -2.14 -7.93
N LYS A 35 -8.31 -1.04 -8.48
CA LYS A 35 -7.79 -0.38 -9.68
C LYS A 35 -6.47 0.35 -9.40
N TYR A 36 -6.39 0.96 -8.21
CA TYR A 36 -5.22 1.64 -7.69
C TYR A 36 -4.88 1.09 -6.32
N ILE A 37 -3.60 0.88 -6.09
CA ILE A 37 -3.02 0.44 -4.82
C ILE A 37 -2.28 1.66 -4.26
N VAL A 38 -2.73 2.13 -3.11
CA VAL A 38 -2.00 3.13 -2.33
C VAL A 38 -1.09 2.38 -1.38
N HIS A 39 0.22 2.57 -1.52
CA HIS A 39 1.22 1.98 -0.66
C HIS A 39 1.86 3.06 0.20
N VAL A 40 1.78 2.88 1.51
CA VAL A 40 2.34 3.80 2.50
C VAL A 40 3.50 3.09 3.20
N GLU A 41 4.67 3.71 3.13
CA GLU A 41 5.87 3.25 3.81
C GLU A 41 6.29 4.30 4.84
N VAL A 42 6.50 3.86 6.09
CA VAL A 42 6.90 4.74 7.18
C VAL A 42 8.23 4.24 7.73
N ILE A 43 9.27 5.07 7.65
CA ILE A 43 10.61 4.76 8.13
C ILE A 43 11.01 5.85 9.13
N GLY A 44 10.92 5.52 10.41
CA GLY A 44 11.16 6.49 11.49
C GLY A 44 10.11 7.60 11.44
N LYS A 45 10.55 8.84 11.19
CA LYS A 45 9.69 10.03 11.05
C LYS A 45 9.39 10.41 9.60
N ILE A 46 9.88 9.63 8.64
CA ILE A 46 9.70 9.89 7.21
C ILE A 46 8.62 8.96 6.68
N THR A 47 7.70 9.52 5.88
CA THR A 47 6.62 8.76 5.24
C THR A 47 6.72 8.94 3.73
N GLY A 48 6.72 7.82 3.01
CA GLY A 48 6.55 7.76 1.56
C GLY A 48 5.17 7.24 1.21
N ILE A 49 4.52 7.85 0.22
CA ILE A 49 3.24 7.41 -0.33
C ILE A 49 3.42 7.20 -1.82
N SER A 50 2.96 6.05 -2.33
CA SER A 50 2.91 5.77 -3.76
C SER A 50 1.52 5.30 -4.16
N VAL A 51 1.08 5.69 -5.35
CA VAL A 51 -0.18 5.26 -5.94
C VAL A 51 0.15 4.52 -7.22
N LEU A 52 -0.20 3.24 -7.27
CA LEU A 52 0.23 2.32 -8.31
C LEU A 52 -0.96 1.58 -8.89
N LYS A 53 -0.95 1.31 -10.19
CA LYS A 53 -1.78 0.30 -10.82
C LYS A 53 -1.16 -1.07 -10.62
N ARG A 54 -1.97 -2.13 -10.69
CA ARG A 54 -1.50 -3.51 -10.50
C ARG A 54 -0.36 -3.88 -11.46
N ASN A 55 -0.37 -3.38 -12.69
CA ASN A 55 0.65 -3.64 -13.71
C ASN A 55 1.95 -2.82 -13.51
N GLU A 56 1.95 -1.83 -12.62
CA GLU A 56 3.12 -1.01 -12.30
C GLU A 56 3.96 -1.64 -11.16
N ILE A 57 3.45 -2.71 -10.52
CA ILE A 57 4.18 -3.43 -9.48
C ILE A 57 5.28 -4.28 -10.13
N LEU A 58 6.51 -3.78 -10.06
CA LEU A 58 7.70 -4.54 -10.44
C LEU A 58 7.94 -5.65 -9.42
N ARG A 59 7.54 -6.88 -9.75
CA ARG A 59 7.93 -8.06 -8.98
C ARG A 59 9.32 -8.49 -9.41
N ARG A 60 10.24 -8.56 -8.45
CA ARG A 60 11.55 -9.19 -8.68
C ARG A 60 11.29 -10.64 -9.15
N LYS A 61 11.70 -10.98 -10.37
CA LYS A 61 11.86 -12.38 -10.76
C LYS A 61 12.91 -12.96 -9.81
N GLY A 62 12.48 -13.82 -8.89
CA GLY A 62 13.40 -14.52 -8.00
C GLY A 62 14.46 -15.25 -8.84
N ARG A 63 15.70 -15.34 -8.34
CA ARG A 63 16.68 -16.28 -8.89
C ARG A 63 16.18 -17.69 -8.53
N GLY A 64 15.40 -18.30 -9.43
CA GLY A 64 14.83 -19.64 -9.25
C GLY A 64 13.31 -19.63 -9.26
N GLY A 65 12.72 -20.04 -10.38
CA GLY A 65 11.27 -20.17 -10.53
C GLY A 65 10.88 -20.08 -11.99
N THR A 66 11.06 -21.18 -12.71
CA THR A 66 10.55 -21.40 -14.06
C THR A 66 9.04 -21.17 -14.05
N VAL A 67 8.57 -20.14 -14.75
CA VAL A 67 7.15 -20.04 -15.08
C VAL A 67 6.97 -20.86 -16.36
N LYS A 68 6.31 -22.02 -16.25
CA LYS A 68 5.74 -22.73 -17.40
C LYS A 68 4.59 -21.92 -17.97
#